data_AF-A0AAN1Y063-F1
#
_entry.id   AF-A0AAN1Y063-F1
#
_cell.length_a   1.000
_cell.length_b   1.000
_cell.length_c   1.000
_cell.angle_alpha   90.00
_cell.angle_beta   90.00
_cell.angle_gamma   90.00
#
_symmetry.space_group_name_H-M   'P 1'
#
loop_
_entity.id
_entity.type
_entity.pdbx_description
1 polymer ?
#
loop_
_entity_poly.entity_id
_entity_poly.type
_entity_poly.pdbx_seq_one_letter_code
_entity_poly.pdbx_strand_id
1 'polypeptide(L)' 'MIGRLLAAAGAFTGTVIGGFLLGLLVARATGAGWWIAVGLFAGLAVGVVVIAAALRPFLRSS' A
#
# COMPACT_ATOMS: atom_id res chain seq x y z
N MET A 1 -15.71 4.92 -15.01
CA MET A 1 -14.92 5.74 -14.07
C MET A 1 -14.91 5.12 -12.66
N ILE A 2 -16.07 4.78 -12.10
CA ILE A 2 -16.23 4.22 -10.74
C ILE A 2 -15.44 2.93 -10.49
N GLY A 3 -15.39 2.00 -11.46
CA GLY A 3 -14.66 0.74 -11.32
C GLY A 3 -13.13 0.90 -11.18
N ARG A 4 -12.53 1.92 -11.80
CA ARG A 4 -11.09 2.21 -11.68
C ARG A 4 -10.75 2.85 -10.34
N LEU A 5 -11.67 3.68 -9.82
CA LEU A 5 -11.53 4.28 -8.50
C LEU A 5 -11.64 3.22 -7.38
N LEU A 6 -12.62 2.31 -7.50
CA LEU A 6 -12.77 1.15 -6.61
C LEU A 6 -11.56 0.22 -6.67
N ALA A 7 -11.03 -0.06 -7.87
CA ALA A 7 -9.82 -0.86 -8.01
C ALA A 7 -8.59 -0.19 -7.38
N ALA A 8 -8.43 1.13 -7.53
CA ALA A 8 -7.35 1.89 -6.91
C ALA A 8 -7.47 1.92 -5.37
N ALA A 9 -8.67 2.10 -4.84
CA ALA A 9 -8.95 2.07 -3.40
C ALA A 9 -8.71 0.66 -2.80
N GLY A 10 -9.13 -0.39 -3.52
CA GLY A 10 -8.87 -1.78 -3.15
C GLY A 10 -7.37 -2.10 -3.16
N ALA A 11 -6.65 -1.67 -4.19
CA ALA A 11 -5.21 -1.87 -4.29
C ALA A 11 -4.45 -1.13 -3.16
N PHE A 12 -4.83 0.11 -2.85
CA PHE A 12 -4.25 0.86 -1.72
C PHE A 12 -4.48 0.17 -0.38
N THR A 13 -5.72 -0.24 -0.11
CA THR A 13 -6.06 -0.98 1.10
C THR A 13 -5.26 -2.27 1.18
N GLY A 14 -5.13 -2.99 0.06
CA GLY A 14 -4.35 -4.22 -0.05
C GLY A 14 -2.87 -4.02 0.25
N THR A 15 -2.24 -2.95 -0.26
CA THR A 15 -0.81 -2.67 0.00
C THR A 15 -0.55 -2.28 1.45
N VAL A 16 -1.45 -1.49 2.06
CA VAL A 16 -1.31 -1.07 3.47
C VAL A 16 -1.48 -2.25 4.41
N ILE A 17 -2.56 -3.03 4.23
CA ILE A 17 -2.80 -4.23 5.05
C ILE A 17 -1.71 -5.28 4.80
N GLY A 18 -1.35 -5.53 3.54
CA GLY A 18 -0.30 -6.48 3.18
C GLY A 18 1.06 -6.10 3.79
N GLY A 19 1.46 -4.83 3.70
CA GLY A 19 2.68 -4.32 4.32
C GLY A 19 2.67 -4.48 5.85
N PHE A 20 1.56 -4.15 6.50
CA PHE A 20 1.40 -4.32 7.94
C PHE A 20 1.50 -5.79 8.38
N LEU A 21 0.82 -6.70 7.68
CA LEU A 21 0.85 -8.14 7.97
C LEU A 21 2.25 -8.74 7.76
N LEU A 22 2.97 -8.30 6.71
CA LEU A 22 4.37 -8.68 6.50
C LEU A 22 5.25 -8.14 7.64
N GLY A 23 5.05 -6.90 8.07
CA GLY A 23 5.75 -6.33 9.23
C GLY A 23 5.53 -7.14 10.50
N LEU A 24 4.28 -7.57 10.76
CA LEU A 24 3.95 -8.46 11.88
C LEU A 24 4.61 -9.83 11.77
N LEU A 25 4.61 -10.43 10.57
CA LEU A 25 5.24 -11.73 10.32
C LEU A 25 6.76 -11.66 10.58
N VAL A 26 7.42 -10.62 10.08
CA VAL A 26 8.87 -10.44 10.27
C VAL A 26 9.19 -10.11 11.72
N ALA A 27 8.39 -9.28 12.39
CA ALA A 27 8.53 -9.00 13.82
C ALA A 27 8.43 -10.28 14.65
N ARG A 28 7.50 -11.17 14.31
CA ARG A 28 7.35 -12.47 14.97
C ARG A 28 8.54 -13.39 14.71
N ALA A 29 9.06 -13.41 13.47
CA ALA A 29 10.19 -14.27 13.10
C ALA A 29 11.52 -13.83 13.72
N THR A 30 11.70 -12.53 13.93
CA THR A 30 12.98 -11.93 14.40
C THR A 30 12.96 -11.52 15.87
N GLY A 31 11.78 -11.46 16.50
CA GLY A 31 11.60 -10.89 17.85
C GLY A 31 11.70 -9.36 17.91
N ALA A 32 11.93 -8.70 16.76
CA ALA A 32 12.14 -7.27 16.69
C ALA A 32 10.84 -6.52 16.32
N GLY A 33 10.22 -5.87 17.30
CA GLY A 33 8.93 -5.17 17.12
C GLY A 33 8.94 -3.99 16.13
N TRP A 34 10.12 -3.43 15.82
CA TRP A 34 10.22 -2.30 14.88
C TRP A 34 9.85 -2.65 13.45
N TRP A 35 9.86 -3.94 13.08
CA TRP A 35 9.40 -4.41 11.77
C TRP A 35 7.93 -4.12 11.49
N ILE A 36 7.10 -3.97 12.52
CA ILE A 36 5.69 -3.59 12.37
C ILE A 36 5.58 -2.19 11.76
N ALA A 37 6.36 -1.24 12.26
CA ALA A 37 6.40 0.12 11.74
C ALA A 37 6.96 0.16 10.32
N VAL A 38 8.02 -0.61 10.05
CA VAL A 38 8.62 -0.70 8.72
C VAL A 38 7.65 -1.29 7.70
N GLY A 39 6.95 -2.36 8.05
CA GLY A 39 5.94 -2.97 7.19
C GLY A 39 4.78 -2.02 6.87
N LEU A 40 4.27 -1.31 7.89
CA LEU A 40 3.22 -0.32 7.71
C LEU A 40 3.66 0.83 6.79
N PHE A 41 4.85 1.39 7.03
CA PHE A 41 5.39 2.47 6.19
C PHE A 41 5.66 2.02 4.75
N ALA A 42 6.21 0.82 4.56
CA ALA A 42 6.41 0.24 3.24
C ALA A 42 5.07 0.05 2.50
N GLY A 43 4.06 -0.49 3.18
CA GLY A 43 2.71 -0.66 2.62
C GLY A 43 2.06 0.66 2.21
N LEU A 44 2.22 1.71 3.02
CA LEU A 44 1.76 3.07 2.70
C LEU A 44 2.51 3.66 1.50
N ALA A 45 3.84 3.56 1.47
CA ALA A 45 4.66 4.07 0.38
C ALA A 45 4.28 3.44 -0.96
N VAL A 46 4.14 2.11 -1.00
CA VAL A 46 3.69 1.38 -2.19
C VAL A 46 2.26 1.76 -2.56
N GLY A 47 1.35 1.86 -1.59
CA GLY A 47 -0.03 2.25 -1.83
C GLY A 47 -0.17 3.63 -2.48
N VAL A 48 0.59 4.62 -2.01
CA VAL A 48 0.60 5.97 -2.60
C VAL A 48 1.08 5.92 -4.04
N VAL A 49 2.14 5.16 -4.34
CA VAL A 49 2.64 4.98 -5.71
C VAL A 49 1.59 4.32 -6.60
N VAL A 50 0.88 3.31 -6.11
CA VAL A 50 -0.19 2.62 -6.85
C VAL A 50 -1.33 3.56 -7.19
N ILE A 51 -1.79 4.38 -6.24
CA ILE A 51 -2.80 5.41 -6.49
C ILE A 51 -2.30 6.43 -7.52
N ALA A 52 -1.08 6.93 -7.34
CA ALA A 52 -0.49 7.92 -8.26
C ALA A 52 -0.39 7.36 -9.69
N ALA A 53 0.00 6.09 -9.84
CA ALA A 53 0.03 5.40 -11.13
C ALA A 53 -1.37 5.22 -11.73
N ALA A 54 -2.37 4.89 -10.91
CA ALA A 54 -3.76 4.75 -11.34
C ALA A 54 -4.40 6.08 -11.77
N LEU A 55 -3.97 7.20 -11.16
CA LEU A 55 -4.44 8.56 -11.47
C LEU A 55 -3.66 9.23 -12.62
N ARG A 56 -2.43 8.80 -12.91
CA ARG A 56 -1.57 9.34 -13.98
C ARG A 56 -2.27 9.54 -15.34
N PRO A 57 -3.15 8.64 -15.82
CA PRO A 57 -3.85 8.82 -17.09
C PRO A 57 -4.80 10.03 -17.09
N PHE A 58 -5.36 10.39 -15.94
CA PHE A 58 -6.29 11.52 -15.80
C PHE A 58 -5.57 12.87 -15.74
N LEU A 59 -4.35 12.90 -15.21
CA LEU A 59 -3.52 14.12 -15.14
C LEU A 59 -2.88 14.49 -16.48
N ARG A 60 -2.84 13.56 -17.45
CA ARG A 60 -2.27 13.78 -18.79
C ARG A 60 -3.31 14.18 -19.84
N SER A 61 -4.60 14.15 -19.49
CA SER A 61 -5.71 14.45 -20.41
C SER A 61 -6.33 15.84 -20.17
N SER A 62 -5.64 16.72 -19.44
CA SER A 62 -6.01 18.12 -19.18
C SER A 62 -4.89 19.02 -19.68
#